data_AF-A0A923X3F1-F1
#
_entry.id   AF-A0A923X3F1-F1
#
_cell.length_a   1.000
_cell.length_b   1.000
_cell.length_c   1.000
_cell.angle_alpha   90.00
_cell.angle_beta   90.00
_cell.angle_gamma   90.00
#
_symmetry.space_group_name_H-M   'P 1'
#
loop_
_entity.id
_entity.type
_entity.pdbx_description
1 polymer ?
#
loop_
_entity_poly.entity_id
_entity_poly.type
_entity_poly.pdbx_seq_one_letter_code
_entity_poly.pdbx_strand_id
1 'polypeptide(L)'
;MKVNASSICNVPQSNVTLTVEIWKTGTLGNHFVWKSVVLSSGTTLPKSQVNNFKTFRVCIDKVSTSYYGVAYSRAFIAGKWQFARHVLSTKIIPLECGT
;
A
#
# COMPACT_ATOMS: atom_id res chain seq x y z
N MET A 1 8.24 10.37 4.91
CA MET A 1 6.96 9.66 5.19
C MET A 1 7.03 8.25 4.68
N LYS A 2 6.51 7.27 5.42
CA LYS A 2 6.63 5.84 5.07
C LYS A 2 5.34 5.10 5.40
N VAL A 3 4.90 4.25 4.49
CA VAL A 3 3.76 3.34 4.66
C VAL A 3 4.24 1.92 4.44
N ASN A 4 3.99 1.07 5.43
CA ASN A 4 4.27 -0.36 5.37
C ASN A 4 2.94 -1.10 5.23
N ALA A 5 2.87 -2.06 4.31
CA ALA A 5 1.73 -2.95 4.21
C ALA A 5 2.18 -4.39 4.01
N SER A 6 1.35 -5.32 4.48
CA SER A 6 1.52 -6.75 4.32
C SER A 6 0.21 -7.35 3.84
N SER A 7 0.29 -8.27 2.88
CA SER A 7 -0.84 -9.04 2.39
C SER A 7 -0.68 -10.49 2.80
N ILE A 8 -1.73 -11.07 3.38
CA ILE A 8 -1.77 -12.47 3.82
C ILE A 8 -2.98 -13.12 3.20
N CYS A 9 -2.81 -14.33 2.67
CA CYS A 9 -3.90 -15.13 2.12
C CYS A 9 -3.79 -16.57 2.66
N ASN A 10 -4.93 -17.18 3.00
CA ASN A 10 -4.97 -18.54 3.56
C ASN A 10 -5.01 -19.64 2.50
N VAL A 11 -4.95 -19.29 1.22
CA VAL A 11 -4.95 -20.24 0.10
C VAL A 11 -3.67 -20.11 -0.73
N PRO A 12 -3.25 -21.17 -1.43
CA PRO A 12 -2.14 -21.08 -2.37
C PRO A 12 -2.43 -20.04 -3.45
N GLN A 13 -1.44 -19.21 -3.74
CA GLN A 13 -1.58 -18.12 -4.70
C GLN A 13 -0.28 -17.94 -5.48
N SER A 14 -0.35 -17.38 -6.68
CA SER A 14 0.82 -17.00 -7.49
C SER A 14 0.66 -15.60 -8.06
N ASN A 15 1.76 -15.04 -8.56
CA ASN A 15 1.77 -13.71 -9.18
C ASN A 15 1.14 -12.61 -8.32
N VAL A 16 1.43 -12.64 -7.02
CA VAL A 16 0.87 -11.68 -6.07
C VAL A 16 1.46 -10.30 -6.36
N THR A 17 0.59 -9.33 -6.60
CA THR A 17 0.95 -7.92 -6.74
C THR A 17 0.39 -7.17 -5.54
N LEU A 18 1.25 -6.61 -4.69
CA LEU A 18 0.85 -5.74 -3.58
C LEU A 18 1.22 -4.29 -3.93
N THR A 19 0.21 -3.45 -4.07
CA THR A 19 0.38 -2.01 -4.30
C THR A 19 0.09 -1.26 -3.02
N VAL A 20 0.95 -0.29 -2.72
CA VAL A 20 0.80 0.61 -1.59
C VAL A 20 0.97 2.03 -2.07
N GLU A 21 0.05 2.88 -1.68
CA GLU A 21 -0.01 4.29 -2.03
C GLU A 21 0.06 5.15 -0.78
N ILE A 22 0.60 6.34 -0.95
CA ILE A 22 0.62 7.42 0.02
C ILE A 22 -0.29 8.51 -0.51
N TRP A 23 -1.19 8.97 0.33
CA TRP A 23 -2.13 10.05 0.06
C TRP A 23 -2.02 11.12 1.14
N LYS A 24 -2.31 12.37 0.76
CA LYS A 24 -2.44 13.49 1.68
C LYS A 24 -3.85 14.05 1.67
N THR A 25 -4.32 14.54 2.80
CA THR A 25 -5.58 15.29 2.87
C THR A 25 -5.34 16.72 2.39
N GLY A 26 -6.24 17.25 1.56
CA GLY A 26 -6.24 18.65 1.12
C GLY A 26 -7.60 19.30 1.38
N THR A 27 -7.64 20.63 1.26
CA THR A 27 -8.87 21.42 1.40
C THR A 27 -9.86 21.14 0.28
N LEU A 28 -9.37 20.85 -0.93
CA LEU A 28 -10.15 20.51 -2.13
C LEU A 28 -9.95 19.04 -2.51
N GLY A 29 -10.17 18.16 -1.54
CA GLY A 29 -10.05 16.71 -1.72
C GLY A 29 -8.67 16.15 -1.38
N ASN A 30 -8.57 14.82 -1.41
CA ASN A 30 -7.33 14.12 -1.11
C ASN A 30 -6.43 14.03 -2.34
N HIS A 31 -5.12 14.15 -2.15
CA HIS A 31 -4.14 14.16 -3.23
C HIS A 31 -3.24 12.94 -3.15
N PHE A 32 -3.02 12.32 -4.31
CA PHE A 32 -2.05 11.24 -4.47
C PHE A 32 -0.62 11.78 -4.33
N VAL A 33 0.22 11.07 -3.58
CA VAL A 33 1.60 11.49 -3.31
C VAL A 33 2.58 10.54 -3.97
N TRP A 34 2.46 9.24 -3.72
CA TRP A 34 3.42 8.26 -4.20
C TRP A 34 2.82 6.86 -4.18
N LYS A 35 3.35 5.95 -5.00
CA LYS A 35 3.04 4.53 -4.90
C LYS A 35 4.26 3.66 -5.10
N SER A 36 4.23 2.48 -4.52
CA SER A 36 5.18 1.43 -4.83
C SER A 36 4.47 0.09 -4.99
N VAL A 37 5.07 -0.79 -5.79
CA VAL A 37 4.52 -2.10 -6.11
C VAL A 37 5.55 -3.17 -5.76
N VAL A 38 5.10 -4.21 -5.08
CA VAL A 38 5.87 -5.45 -4.86
C VAL A 38 5.20 -6.58 -5.62
N LEU A 39 6.01 -7.32 -6.38
CA LEU A 39 5.61 -8.49 -7.14
C LEU A 39 6.24 -9.72 -6.49
N SER A 40 5.43 -10.72 -6.19
CA SER A 40 5.84 -12.07 -5.84
C SER A 40 5.44 -12.97 -7.00
N SER A 41 6.36 -13.17 -7.95
CA SER A 41 6.13 -13.92 -9.19
C SER A 41 6.02 -15.44 -8.97
N GLY A 42 6.54 -15.95 -7.85
CA GLY A 42 6.47 -17.36 -7.49
C GLY A 42 5.15 -17.77 -6.84
N THR A 43 5.05 -19.07 -6.56
CA THR A 43 4.01 -19.61 -5.68
C THR A 43 4.25 -19.10 -4.27
N THR A 44 3.27 -18.37 -3.74
CA THR A 44 3.23 -17.95 -2.35
C THR A 44 2.41 -18.99 -1.57
N LEU A 45 3.03 -19.60 -0.56
CA LEU A 45 2.38 -20.59 0.28
C LEU A 45 1.24 -19.96 1.10
N PRO A 46 0.24 -20.76 1.50
CA PRO A 46 -0.78 -20.30 2.43
C PRO A 46 -0.15 -19.66 3.68
N LYS A 47 -0.77 -18.57 4.16
CA LYS A 47 -0.36 -17.79 5.33
C LYS A 47 1.00 -17.07 5.19
N SER A 48 1.70 -17.22 4.07
CA SER A 48 2.91 -16.41 3.82
C SER A 48 2.56 -14.94 3.59
N GLN A 49 3.42 -14.05 4.10
CA GLN A 49 3.25 -12.61 3.95
C GLN A 49 3.94 -12.13 2.68
N VAL A 50 3.23 -11.32 1.89
CA VAL A 50 3.84 -10.48 0.86
C VAL A 50 3.93 -9.07 1.41
N ASN A 51 5.16 -8.57 1.55
CA ASN A 51 5.45 -7.33 2.25
C ASN A 51 5.83 -6.21 1.28
N ASN A 52 5.28 -5.02 1.50
CA ASN A 52 5.71 -3.80 0.84
C ASN A 52 6.09 -2.75 1.89
N PHE A 53 7.39 -2.70 2.19
CA PHE A 53 8.00 -1.75 3.15
C PHE A 53 8.86 -0.68 2.47
N LYS A 54 8.79 -0.59 1.14
CA LYS A 54 9.57 0.34 0.32
C LYS A 54 8.77 1.56 -0.12
N THR A 55 7.52 1.70 0.34
CA THR A 55 6.69 2.87 0.03
C THR A 55 7.02 4.00 0.98
N PHE A 56 7.98 4.83 0.57
CA PHE A 56 8.32 6.04 1.31
C PHE A 56 8.57 7.18 0.34
N ARG A 57 8.37 8.40 0.83
CA ARG A 57 8.77 9.63 0.13
C ARG A 57 9.49 10.56 1.09
N VAL A 58 10.58 11.14 0.61
CA VAL A 58 11.37 12.13 1.35
C VAL A 58 10.55 13.41 1.47
N CYS A 59 10.70 14.04 2.61
CA CYS A 59 10.02 15.27 2.94
C CYS A 59 10.65 16.47 2.25
N ILE A 60 9.84 17.41 1.76
CA ILE A 60 10.34 18.59 1.03
C ILE A 60 10.25 19.85 1.90
N ASP A 61 9.10 20.09 2.52
CA ASP A 61 8.87 21.24 3.40
C ASP A 61 8.43 20.81 4.80
N LYS A 62 8.19 21.79 5.68
CA LYS A 62 7.75 21.58 7.07
C LYS A 62 6.26 21.90 7.30
N VAL A 63 5.47 22.04 6.24
CA VAL A 63 4.05 22.37 6.38
C VAL A 63 3.31 21.17 6.96
N SER A 64 2.62 21.37 8.08
CA SER A 64 1.85 20.30 8.72
C SER A 64 0.74 19.82 7.80
N THR A 65 0.85 18.57 7.34
CA THR A 65 -0.09 17.94 6.41
C THR A 65 -0.42 16.54 6.90
N SER A 66 -1.68 16.14 6.82
CA SER A 66 -2.13 14.82 7.25
C SER A 66 -2.03 13.80 6.11
N TYR A 67 -1.41 12.66 6.41
CA TYR A 67 -1.16 11.58 5.46
C TYR A 67 -1.82 10.28 5.88
N TYR A 68 -2.17 9.49 4.87
CA TYR A 68 -2.67 8.13 5.06
C TYR A 68 -2.17 7.22 3.94
N GLY A 69 -2.17 5.92 4.21
CA GLY A 69 -1.83 4.89 3.25
C GLY A 69 -3.07 4.25 2.63
N VAL A 70 -2.96 3.83 1.38
CA VAL A 70 -3.93 2.93 0.74
C VAL A 70 -3.19 1.69 0.26
N ALA A 71 -3.66 0.51 0.64
CA ALA A 71 -3.08 -0.76 0.19
C ALA A 71 -4.14 -1.60 -0.53
N TYR A 72 -3.74 -2.25 -1.61
CA TYR A 72 -4.58 -3.17 -2.35
C TYR A 72 -3.70 -4.20 -3.07
N SER A 73 -4.28 -5.36 -3.37
CA SER A 73 -3.53 -6.44 -4.00
C SER A 73 -4.35 -7.21 -5.02
N ARG A 74 -3.64 -7.89 -5.91
CA ARG A 74 -4.20 -8.92 -6.77
C ARG A 74 -3.33 -10.16 -6.71
N ALA A 75 -3.94 -11.32 -6.88
CA ALA A 75 -3.25 -12.60 -6.89
C ALA A 75 -3.95 -13.57 -7.84
N PHE A 76 -3.19 -14.52 -8.39
CA PHE A 76 -3.75 -15.60 -9.17
C PHE A 76 -4.03 -16.80 -8.26
N ILE A 77 -5.30 -17.18 -8.15
CA ILE A 77 -5.81 -18.20 -7.23
C ILE A 77 -6.77 -19.10 -8.00
N ALA A 78 -6.53 -20.42 -7.96
CA ALA A 78 -7.39 -21.42 -8.60
C ALA A 78 -7.72 -21.10 -10.07
N GLY A 79 -6.72 -20.66 -10.85
CA GLY A 79 -6.89 -20.37 -12.28
C GLY A 79 -7.51 -19.01 -12.61
N LYS A 80 -7.79 -18.16 -11.61
CA LYS A 80 -8.43 -16.85 -11.81
C LYS A 80 -7.71 -15.73 -11.06
N TRP A 81 -7.78 -14.52 -11.60
CA TRP A 81 -7.34 -13.31 -10.90
C TRP A 81 -8.35 -12.94 -9.81
N GLN A 82 -7.84 -12.79 -8.58
CA GLN A 82 -8.57 -12.32 -7.42
C GLN A 82 -8.02 -10.97 -6.98
N PHE A 83 -8.90 -10.09 -6.52
CA PHE A 83 -8.57 -8.71 -6.15
C PHE A 83 -8.99 -8.45 -4.70
N ALA A 84 -8.03 -8.05 -3.88
CA ALA A 84 -8.33 -7.50 -2.57
C ALA A 84 -8.76 -6.03 -2.73
N ARG A 85 -9.77 -5.62 -1.95
CA ARG A 85 -10.25 -4.25 -1.94
C ARG A 85 -9.17 -3.28 -1.44
N HIS A 86 -9.36 -2.00 -1.75
CA HIS A 86 -8.57 -0.93 -1.19
C HIS A 86 -8.81 -0.84 0.32
N VAL A 87 -7.74 -0.83 1.10
CA VAL A 87 -7.76 -0.70 2.55
C VAL A 87 -6.97 0.55 2.94
N LEU A 88 -7.56 1.38 3.78
CA LEU A 88 -6.95 2.59 4.33
C LEU A 88 -6.05 2.23 5.52
N SER A 89 -4.99 3.02 5.74
CA SER A 89 -4.22 2.94 6.98
C SER A 89 -5.11 3.25 8.18
N THR A 90 -4.91 2.51 9.27
CA THR A 90 -5.69 2.68 10.51
C THR A 90 -5.53 4.05 11.14
N LYS A 91 -4.43 4.74 10.84
CA LYS A 91 -4.14 6.08 11.34
C LYS A 91 -3.94 7.03 10.17
N ILE A 92 -4.50 8.22 10.32
CA ILE A 92 -4.13 9.41 9.56
C ILE A 92 -3.18 10.19 10.46
N ILE A 93 -1.96 10.47 9.97
CA ILE A 93 -0.90 11.05 10.80
C ILE A 93 -0.57 12.44 10.27
N PRO A 94 -0.68 13.52 11.08
CA PRO A 94 -0.14 14.81 10.74
C PRO A 94 1.39 14.75 10.81
N LEU A 95 2.05 15.16 9.73
CA LEU A 95 3.51 15.23 9.64
C LEU A 95 3.87 16.65 9.18
N GLU A 96 4.95 17.22 9.73
CA GLU A 96 5.58 18.46 9.22
C GLU A 96 6.27 18.14 7.90
N CYS A 97 5.46 17.88 6.90
CA CYS A 97 5.90 17.29 5.67
C CYS A 97 4.90 17.50 4.55
N GLY A 98 4.68 18.74 4.17
CA GLY A 98 3.70 19.13 3.18
C GLY A 98 4.21 19.04 1.75
N THR A 99 3.57 19.83 0.88
CA THR A 99 3.88 19.98 -0.54
C THR A 99 3.21 21.23 -1.07
#